data_AF-A0A8S3V1B5-F1
#
_entry.id   AF-A0A8S3V1B5-F1
#
_cell.length_a   1.000
_cell.length_b   1.000
_cell.length_c   1.000
_cell.angle_alpha   90.00
_cell.angle_beta   90.00
_cell.angle_gamma   90.00
#
_symmetry.space_group_name_H-M   'P 1'
#
loop_
_entity.id
_entity.type
_entity.pdbx_description
1 polymer ?
#
loop_
_entity_poly.entity_id
_entity_poly.type
_entity_poly.pdbx_seq_one_letter_code
_entity_poly.pdbx_strand_id
1 'polypeptide(L)'
;MMQFSENASSTILLGDFNARTATMPDFIVPDDTLFDILDLTDNQDVDTLKNMYSYNFLLDYNIPLQRSSEDKKSNGFGSKLIDMCKRCSLYIANGRLFDDTIGKTTCKNVSLIDYLIISPDLFNYITNFNVLDFDPMISDVHNRIHFTLSFQTLKQVNPKNINDLDHTKIKWNPVHANQFQQVLSNRLGEIDSALDDLDSNQNITTEQDRDITESAVSASTSWSEKEQKFNKIPFTLSHSRFLSSSCVSL
;
A
#
# COMPACT_ATOMS: atom_id res chain seq x y z
N MET A 1 -5.30 -12.57 5.65
CA MET A 1 -4.82 -12.39 4.27
C MET A 1 -4.68 -10.90 4.05
N MET A 2 -3.50 -10.42 3.64
CA MET A 2 -3.27 -8.98 3.42
C MET A 2 -3.81 -8.65 2.02
N GLN A 3 -4.90 -7.89 1.93
CA GLN A 3 -5.47 -7.45 0.66
C GLN A 3 -4.81 -6.12 0.26
N PHE A 4 -4.16 -6.12 -0.90
CA PHE A 4 -3.64 -4.90 -1.51
C PHE A 4 -4.72 -4.29 -2.41
N SER A 5 -4.75 -2.95 -2.50
CA SER A 5 -5.60 -2.25 -3.46
C SER A 5 -5.16 -2.59 -4.89
N GLU A 6 -6.08 -3.11 -5.71
CA GLU A 6 -5.82 -3.41 -7.13
C GLU A 6 -5.41 -2.17 -7.95
N ASN A 7 -5.64 -0.96 -7.43
CA ASN A 7 -5.40 0.31 -8.12
C ASN A 7 -4.23 1.13 -7.54
N ALA A 8 -3.49 0.63 -6.55
CA ALA A 8 -2.34 1.35 -6.00
C ALA A 8 -1.08 1.08 -6.86
N SER A 9 -0.59 2.10 -7.57
CA SER A 9 0.66 2.01 -8.35
C SER A 9 1.91 1.84 -7.49
N SER A 10 1.82 2.24 -6.22
CA SER A 10 2.97 2.39 -5.32
C SER A 10 2.54 2.03 -3.89
N THR A 11 3.33 1.21 -3.19
CA THR A 11 3.00 0.68 -1.86
C THR A 11 4.05 1.10 -0.83
N ILE A 12 3.59 1.50 0.36
CA ILE A 12 4.41 1.71 1.55
C ILE A 12 3.84 0.85 2.68
N LEU A 13 4.68 0.04 3.31
CA LEU A 13 4.38 -0.66 4.55
C LEU A 13 5.31 -0.14 5.64
N LEU A 14 4.74 0.16 6.81
CA LEU A 14 5.47 0.71 7.94
C LEU A 14 4.96 0.07 9.24
N GLY A 15 5.88 -0.27 10.14
CA GLY A 15 5.55 -0.67 11.51
C GLY A 15 6.29 -1.93 11.96
N ASP A 16 5.83 -2.48 13.08
CA ASP A 16 6.39 -3.68 13.71
C ASP A 16 5.91 -4.96 13.02
N PHE A 17 6.82 -5.69 12.40
CA PHE A 17 6.55 -6.98 11.76
C PHE A 17 6.93 -8.17 12.65
N ASN A 18 7.51 -7.94 13.83
CA ASN A 18 8.11 -8.94 14.70
C ASN A 18 9.09 -9.87 13.95
N ALA A 19 9.67 -9.34 12.87
CA ALA A 19 10.43 -10.07 11.87
C ALA A 19 11.90 -9.64 11.95
N ARG A 20 12.80 -10.56 12.26
CA ARG A 20 14.24 -10.29 12.26
C ARG A 20 14.80 -10.80 10.95
N THR A 21 15.27 -9.90 10.11
CA THR A 21 15.69 -10.26 8.74
C THR A 21 17.21 -10.34 8.57
N ALA A 22 17.98 -9.95 9.58
CA ALA A 22 19.42 -9.72 9.47
C ALA A 22 19.75 -8.95 8.19
N THR A 23 20.58 -9.54 7.33
CA THR A 23 20.95 -9.03 6.00
C THR A 23 20.43 -9.91 4.85
N MET A 24 19.35 -10.68 5.07
CA MET A 24 18.74 -11.50 4.01
C MET A 24 18.31 -10.62 2.82
N PRO A 25 18.61 -11.03 1.58
CA PRO A 25 18.23 -10.26 0.40
C PRO A 25 16.71 -10.32 0.19
N ASP A 26 16.10 -9.18 -0.06
CA ASP A 26 14.67 -8.98 -0.36
C ASP A 26 14.38 -8.91 -1.87
N PHE A 27 15.39 -9.19 -2.69
CA PHE A 27 15.30 -9.33 -4.15
C PHE A 27 15.57 -10.76 -4.59
N ILE A 28 15.15 -11.07 -5.82
CA ILE A 28 15.44 -12.33 -6.50
C ILE A 28 16.66 -12.10 -7.40
N VAL A 29 17.68 -12.93 -7.23
CA VAL A 29 18.79 -13.03 -8.19
C VAL A 29 18.48 -14.24 -9.08
N PRO A 30 18.41 -14.07 -10.41
CA PRO A 30 18.28 -15.21 -11.31
C PRO A 30 19.51 -16.11 -11.16
N ASP A 31 19.29 -17.41 -11.06
CA ASP A 31 20.38 -18.38 -11.08
C ASP A 31 20.73 -18.78 -12.53
N ASP A 32 21.92 -19.35 -12.70
CA ASP A 32 22.41 -19.82 -14.01
C ASP A 32 21.48 -20.87 -14.62
N THR A 33 20.79 -21.66 -13.79
CA THR A 33 19.89 -22.72 -14.26
C THR A 33 18.64 -22.17 -14.95
N LEU A 34 18.15 -20.99 -14.53
CA LEU A 34 17.04 -20.33 -15.17
C LEU A 34 17.42 -19.82 -16.57
N PHE A 35 18.66 -19.36 -16.75
CA PHE A 35 19.17 -18.97 -18.06
C PHE A 35 19.31 -20.18 -18.99
N ASP A 36 19.79 -21.31 -18.45
CA ASP A 36 19.90 -22.57 -19.19
C ASP A 36 18.52 -23.13 -19.61
N ILE A 37 17.51 -23.09 -18.72
CA ILE A 37 16.14 -23.57 -19.00
C ILE A 37 15.48 -22.73 -20.09
N LEU A 38 15.76 -21.43 -20.12
CA LEU A 38 15.18 -20.49 -21.08
C LEU A 38 15.97 -20.44 -22.41
N ASP A 39 17.03 -21.25 -22.55
CA ASP A 39 17.92 -21.32 -23.73
C ASP A 39 18.47 -19.94 -24.14
N LEU A 40 18.75 -19.10 -23.14
CA LEU A 40 19.23 -17.74 -23.37
C LEU A 40 20.74 -17.77 -23.56
N THR A 41 21.13 -18.05 -24.80
CA THR A 41 22.53 -18.17 -25.21
C THR A 41 23.12 -16.86 -25.73
N ASP A 42 22.29 -15.86 -26.02
CA ASP A 42 22.72 -14.56 -26.51
C ASP A 42 22.76 -13.50 -25.38
N ASN A 43 23.81 -12.68 -25.38
CA ASN A 43 24.05 -11.68 -24.32
C ASN A 43 22.91 -10.66 -24.23
N GLN A 44 22.24 -10.37 -25.35
CA GLN A 44 21.14 -9.42 -25.41
C GLN A 44 19.88 -9.93 -24.69
N ASP A 45 19.60 -11.23 -24.73
CA ASP A 45 18.45 -11.81 -24.06
C ASP A 45 18.70 -11.98 -22.55
N VAL A 46 19.93 -12.31 -22.17
CA VAL A 46 20.37 -12.35 -20.77
C VAL A 46 20.24 -10.97 -20.12
N ASP A 47 20.66 -9.90 -20.82
CA ASP A 47 20.51 -8.53 -20.32
C ASP A 47 19.04 -8.10 -20.25
N THR A 48 18.22 -8.50 -21.23
CA THR A 48 16.77 -8.24 -21.21
C THR A 48 16.08 -8.90 -20.03
N LEU A 49 16.41 -10.15 -19.72
CA LEU A 49 15.91 -10.81 -18.51
C LEU A 49 16.42 -10.17 -17.23
N LYS A 50 17.71 -9.82 -17.15
CA LYS A 50 18.26 -9.09 -15.99
C LYS A 50 17.49 -7.80 -15.75
N ASN A 51 17.17 -7.06 -16.81
CA ASN A 51 16.35 -5.84 -16.78
C ASN A 51 14.89 -6.07 -16.41
N MET A 52 14.38 -7.29 -16.58
CA MET A 52 13.04 -7.66 -16.14
C MET A 52 12.97 -7.87 -14.62
N TYR A 53 14.09 -8.20 -13.97
CA TYR A 53 14.09 -8.35 -12.51
C TYR A 53 14.02 -7.00 -11.81
N SER A 54 13.16 -6.97 -10.79
CA SER A 54 12.82 -5.74 -10.08
C SER A 54 14.01 -5.07 -9.37
N TYR A 55 15.18 -5.72 -9.22
CA TYR A 55 16.31 -5.18 -8.47
C TYR A 55 17.20 -4.24 -9.29
N ASN A 56 17.11 -4.26 -10.63
CA ASN A 56 17.87 -3.33 -11.46
C ASN A 56 17.48 -1.88 -11.18
N PHE A 57 16.23 -1.63 -10.79
CA PHE A 57 15.81 -0.34 -10.27
C PHE A 57 16.73 0.16 -9.15
N LEU A 58 17.11 -0.70 -8.19
CA LEU A 58 17.99 -0.29 -7.10
C LEU A 58 19.36 0.18 -7.64
N LEU A 59 19.88 -0.49 -8.67
CA LEU A 59 21.14 -0.10 -9.31
C LEU A 59 21.02 1.23 -10.06
N ASP A 60 19.95 1.42 -10.82
CA ASP A 60 19.71 2.64 -11.61
C ASP A 60 19.65 3.90 -10.73
N TYR A 61 19.12 3.76 -9.52
CA TYR A 61 19.01 4.83 -8.54
C TYR A 61 20.15 4.85 -7.51
N ASN A 62 21.22 4.08 -7.76
CA ASN A 62 22.40 3.99 -6.89
C ASN A 62 22.05 3.64 -5.43
N ILE A 63 21.02 2.80 -5.26
CA ILE A 63 20.59 2.25 -3.98
C ILE A 63 21.34 0.93 -3.73
N PRO A 64 21.94 0.73 -2.53
CA PRO A 64 22.65 -0.50 -2.22
C PRO A 64 21.75 -1.75 -2.33
N LEU A 65 22.19 -2.74 -3.10
CA LEU A 65 21.53 -4.05 -3.16
C LEU A 65 21.53 -4.73 -1.78
N GLN A 66 22.68 -4.74 -1.12
CA GLN A 66 22.82 -5.32 0.21
C GLN A 66 22.47 -4.30 1.28
N ARG A 67 21.62 -4.75 2.22
CA ARG A 67 21.18 -3.99 3.37
C ARG A 67 22.21 -4.13 4.48
N SER A 68 22.52 -3.05 5.16
CA SER A 68 23.16 -3.14 6.48
C SER A 68 22.12 -3.46 7.55
N SER A 69 22.56 -4.10 8.64
CA SER A 69 21.74 -4.28 9.84
C SER A 69 22.65 -4.51 11.03
N GLU A 70 22.44 -3.78 12.12
CA GLU A 70 23.08 -4.05 13.41
C GLU A 70 22.54 -5.34 14.04
N ASP A 71 21.27 -5.67 13.78
CA ASP A 71 20.68 -6.93 14.19
C ASP A 71 21.14 -8.06 13.26
N LYS A 72 22.11 -8.85 13.71
CA LYS A 72 22.62 -10.00 12.93
C LYS A 72 21.78 -11.27 13.03
N LYS A 73 20.69 -11.27 13.80
CA LYS A 73 19.84 -12.45 13.97
C LYS A 73 18.70 -12.44 12.97
N SER A 74 18.25 -13.63 12.58
CA SER A 74 17.04 -13.83 11.81
C SER A 74 16.06 -14.77 12.52
N ASN A 75 14.77 -14.66 12.18
CA ASN A 75 13.73 -15.56 12.68
C ASN A 75 12.78 -16.01 11.54
N GLY A 76 11.88 -16.95 11.85
CA GLY A 76 10.95 -17.49 10.84
C GLY A 76 9.99 -16.45 10.27
N PHE A 77 9.62 -15.42 11.05
CA PHE A 77 8.85 -14.28 10.53
C PHE A 77 9.67 -13.43 9.56
N GLY A 78 10.97 -13.26 9.82
CA GLY A 78 11.93 -12.63 8.92
C GLY A 78 11.99 -13.30 7.56
N SER A 79 12.10 -14.63 7.52
CA SER A 79 12.11 -15.36 6.25
C SER A 79 10.80 -15.16 5.47
N LYS A 80 9.65 -15.20 6.15
CA LYS A 80 8.34 -14.95 5.52
C LYS A 80 8.20 -13.51 5.01
N LEU A 81 8.70 -12.53 5.75
CA LEU A 81 8.70 -11.13 5.34
C LEU A 81 9.57 -10.92 4.09
N ILE A 82 10.75 -11.54 4.06
CA ILE A 82 11.63 -11.51 2.88
C ILE A 82 10.97 -12.16 1.66
N ASP A 83 10.32 -13.30 1.85
CA ASP A 83 9.60 -13.97 0.75
C ASP A 83 8.44 -13.12 0.22
N MET A 84 7.71 -12.43 1.11
CA MET A 84 6.70 -11.46 0.70
C MET A 84 7.31 -10.32 -0.11
N CYS A 85 8.42 -9.74 0.36
CA CYS A 85 9.11 -8.66 -0.34
C CYS A 85 9.52 -9.07 -1.76
N LYS A 86 10.11 -10.26 -1.92
CA LYS A 86 10.48 -10.82 -3.22
C LYS A 86 9.29 -11.03 -4.15
N ARG A 87 8.19 -11.57 -3.63
CA ARG A 87 6.98 -11.89 -4.43
C ARG A 87 6.19 -10.65 -4.84
N CYS A 88 6.25 -9.59 -4.03
CA CYS A 88 5.51 -8.35 -4.27
C CYS A 88 6.40 -7.24 -4.86
N SER A 89 7.66 -7.54 -5.22
CA SER A 89 8.64 -6.55 -5.67
C SER A 89 8.75 -5.34 -4.75
N LEU A 90 8.78 -5.61 -3.43
CA LEU A 90 8.93 -4.60 -2.39
C LEU A 90 10.32 -4.68 -1.78
N TYR A 91 10.80 -3.54 -1.27
CA TYR A 91 12.15 -3.41 -0.74
C TYR A 91 12.17 -2.77 0.64
N ILE A 92 12.96 -3.35 1.53
CA ILE A 92 13.24 -2.79 2.85
C ILE A 92 14.19 -1.60 2.67
N ALA A 93 13.79 -0.43 3.18
CA ALA A 93 14.59 0.80 3.15
C ALA A 93 15.60 0.90 4.30
N ASN A 94 15.30 0.27 5.46
CA ASN A 94 16.23 0.20 6.59
C ASN A 94 17.57 -0.41 6.17
N GLY A 95 18.67 0.22 6.58
CA GLY A 95 20.00 -0.23 6.20
C GLY A 95 20.43 0.11 4.77
N ARG A 96 19.63 0.88 4.01
CA ARG A 96 19.94 1.27 2.62
C ARG A 96 20.00 2.76 2.39
N LEU A 97 19.15 3.54 3.06
CA LEU A 97 18.91 4.94 2.71
C LEU A 97 19.57 5.93 3.68
N PHE A 98 20.14 6.98 3.09
CA PHE A 98 20.62 8.20 3.76
C PHE A 98 21.44 7.91 5.02
N ASP A 99 20.96 8.30 6.20
CA ASP A 99 21.71 8.27 7.45
C ASP A 99 21.66 6.89 8.13
N ASP A 100 20.79 5.98 7.68
CA ASP A 100 20.68 4.62 8.23
C ASP A 100 21.57 3.61 7.48
N THR A 101 22.80 3.98 7.14
CA THR A 101 23.74 3.07 6.43
C THR A 101 24.21 1.89 7.27
N ILE A 102 24.01 1.92 8.59
CA ILE A 102 24.37 0.84 9.52
C ILE A 102 23.20 -0.13 9.76
N GLY A 103 21.96 0.27 9.42
CA GLY A 103 20.74 -0.49 9.67
C GLY A 103 20.46 -0.63 11.16
N LYS A 104 20.24 0.51 11.81
CA LYS A 104 20.11 0.63 13.26
C LYS A 104 18.94 -0.19 13.79
N THR A 105 19.11 -0.77 14.96
CA THR A 105 18.03 -1.47 15.66
C THR A 105 16.85 -0.56 15.98
N THR A 106 15.63 -1.11 15.94
CA THR A 106 14.40 -0.35 16.19
C THR A 106 13.72 -0.71 17.49
N CYS A 107 14.13 -1.77 18.17
CA CYS A 107 13.57 -2.19 19.46
C CYS A 107 14.68 -2.50 20.46
N LYS A 108 14.65 -1.83 21.62
CA LYS A 108 15.54 -2.01 22.78
C LYS A 108 17.05 -2.04 22.47
N ASN A 109 17.49 -1.42 21.39
CA ASN A 109 18.86 -1.53 20.88
C ASN A 109 19.33 -2.98 20.62
N VAL A 110 18.39 -3.90 20.39
CA VAL A 110 18.66 -5.35 20.28
C VAL A 110 18.15 -5.94 18.98
N SER A 111 17.03 -5.45 18.47
CA SER A 111 16.42 -6.00 17.26
C SER A 111 15.93 -4.95 16.30
N LEU A 112 16.06 -5.26 15.01
CA LEU A 112 15.43 -4.53 13.92
C LEU A 112 14.16 -5.32 13.54
N ILE A 113 13.01 -4.78 13.93
CA ILE A 113 11.69 -5.42 13.69
C ILE A 113 10.66 -4.46 13.11
N ASP A 114 10.94 -3.16 13.21
CA ASP A 114 10.17 -2.10 12.60
C ASP A 114 10.82 -1.76 11.24
N TYR A 115 10.04 -1.81 10.17
CA TYR A 115 10.56 -1.59 8.83
C TYR A 115 9.78 -0.51 8.09
N LEU A 116 10.48 0.26 7.27
CA LEU A 116 9.92 0.93 6.11
C LEU A 116 10.16 0.03 4.89
N ILE A 117 9.07 -0.46 4.29
CA ILE A 117 9.10 -1.32 3.11
C ILE A 117 8.34 -0.61 2.00
N ILE A 118 8.95 -0.47 0.83
CA ILE A 118 8.39 0.36 -0.24
C ILE A 118 8.50 -0.30 -1.61
N SER A 119 7.60 0.09 -2.50
CA SER A 119 7.72 -0.17 -3.93
C SER A 119 8.93 0.58 -4.52
N PRO A 120 9.52 0.08 -5.61
CA PRO A 120 10.79 0.59 -6.12
C PRO A 120 10.68 2.06 -6.51
N ASP A 121 9.66 2.42 -7.27
CA ASP A 121 9.36 3.79 -7.74
C ASP A 121 9.38 4.85 -6.63
N LEU A 122 9.08 4.46 -5.39
CA LEU A 122 9.03 5.38 -4.25
C LEU A 122 10.39 5.82 -3.70
N PHE A 123 11.48 5.10 -4.00
CA PHE A 123 12.81 5.50 -3.56
C PHE A 123 13.18 6.91 -4.02
N ASN A 124 12.72 7.33 -5.20
CA ASN A 124 12.98 8.65 -5.76
C ASN A 124 12.34 9.81 -5.01
N TYR A 125 11.26 9.51 -4.29
CA TYR A 125 10.54 10.53 -3.55
C TYR A 125 11.03 10.61 -2.10
N ILE A 126 11.80 9.64 -1.61
CA ILE A 126 12.38 9.72 -0.27
C ILE A 126 13.59 10.64 -0.31
N THR A 127 13.53 11.73 0.45
CA THR A 127 14.62 12.72 0.56
C THR A 127 15.37 12.64 1.88
N ASN A 128 14.86 11.86 2.83
CA ASN A 128 15.46 11.64 4.14
C ASN A 128 14.97 10.32 4.70
N PHE A 129 15.85 9.58 5.39
CA PHE A 129 15.52 8.37 6.12
C PHE A 129 16.49 8.19 7.29
N ASN A 130 15.97 8.00 8.51
CA ASN A 130 16.76 7.76 9.70
C ASN A 130 15.94 7.02 10.78
N VAL A 131 16.60 6.19 11.58
CA VAL A 131 16.08 5.62 12.83
C VAL A 131 16.58 6.45 14.00
N LEU A 132 15.68 7.22 14.61
CA LEU A 132 16.02 8.11 15.72
C LEU A 132 16.36 7.32 16.99
N ASP A 133 17.05 7.95 17.93
CA ASP A 133 17.33 7.35 19.23
C ASP A 133 16.04 7.10 20.03
N PHE A 134 16.11 6.13 20.94
CA PHE A 134 15.03 5.84 21.87
C PHE A 134 14.66 7.08 22.68
N ASP A 135 13.36 7.39 22.71
CA ASP A 135 12.81 8.47 23.53
C ASP A 135 11.74 7.89 24.48
N PRO A 136 12.04 7.81 25.80
CA PRO A 136 11.12 7.28 26.80
C PRO A 136 9.80 8.03 26.93
N MET A 137 9.68 9.25 26.37
CA MET A 137 8.43 10.02 26.41
C MET A 137 7.43 9.57 25.34
N ILE A 138 7.88 8.90 24.28
CA ILE A 138 7.05 8.53 23.12
C ILE A 138 6.89 7.02 22.96
N SER A 139 7.79 6.22 23.51
CA SER A 139 7.73 4.76 23.45
C SER A 139 8.37 4.15 24.69
N ASP A 140 7.96 2.95 25.06
CA ASP A 140 8.55 2.16 26.12
C ASP A 140 9.70 1.28 25.61
N VAL A 141 9.67 0.88 24.33
CA VAL A 141 10.62 -0.10 23.78
C VAL A 141 11.07 0.13 22.34
N HIS A 142 10.38 0.97 21.54
CA HIS A 142 10.67 1.18 20.13
C HIS A 142 11.35 2.53 19.83
N ASN A 143 12.23 2.52 18.83
CA ASN A 143 12.88 3.68 18.24
C ASN A 143 12.03 4.18 17.08
N ARG A 144 11.93 5.50 16.91
CA ARG A 144 11.15 6.10 15.82
C ARG A 144 11.85 5.94 14.48
N ILE A 145 11.12 5.46 13.48
CA ILE A 145 11.51 5.56 12.07
C ILE A 145 11.03 6.91 11.53
N HIS A 146 11.95 7.70 10.98
CA HIS A 146 11.67 9.01 10.39
C HIS A 146 12.10 9.02 8.94
N PHE A 147 11.19 9.39 8.04
CA PHE A 147 11.49 9.61 6.65
C PHE A 147 10.64 10.74 6.07
N THR A 148 11.10 11.32 4.97
CA THR A 148 10.42 12.42 4.28
C THR A 148 10.14 12.02 2.83
N LEU A 149 8.89 12.20 2.41
CA LEU A 149 8.49 12.08 1.01
C LEU A 149 8.38 13.48 0.40
N SER A 150 9.03 13.68 -0.74
CA SER A 150 8.99 14.90 -1.54
C SER A 150 8.28 14.61 -2.86
N PHE A 151 7.12 15.22 -3.03
CA PHE A 151 6.37 15.18 -4.28
C PHE A 151 6.38 16.57 -4.90
N GLN A 152 6.54 16.62 -6.22
CA GLN A 152 6.35 17.87 -6.94
C GLN A 152 4.85 18.16 -6.96
N THR A 153 4.42 19.14 -6.17
CA THR A 153 3.03 19.59 -6.20
C THR A 153 2.72 20.00 -7.64
N LEU A 154 1.77 19.31 -8.28
CA LEU A 154 1.23 19.76 -9.55
C LEU A 154 0.89 21.24 -9.37
N LYS A 155 1.47 22.11 -10.22
CA LYS A 155 1.18 23.54 -10.20
C LYS A 155 -0.33 23.67 -10.13
N GLN A 156 -0.82 24.28 -9.05
CA GLN A 156 -2.25 24.52 -8.90
C GLN A 156 -2.72 25.14 -10.21
N VAL A 157 -3.58 24.42 -10.93
CA VAL A 157 -4.28 24.99 -12.07
C VAL A 157 -4.91 26.27 -11.54
N ASN A 158 -4.63 27.41 -12.19
CA ASN A 158 -5.11 28.71 -11.76
C ASN A 158 -6.59 28.58 -11.36
N PRO A 159 -7.00 29.02 -10.15
CA PRO A 159 -8.34 28.80 -9.61
C PRO A 159 -9.47 29.53 -10.37
N LYS A 160 -9.21 30.02 -11.58
CA LYS A 160 -10.19 30.72 -12.41
C LYS A 160 -11.23 29.81 -13.07
N ASN A 161 -11.11 28.48 -12.96
CA ASN A 161 -12.10 27.52 -13.48
C ASN A 161 -12.50 26.42 -12.45
N ILE A 162 -12.54 26.73 -11.15
CA ILE A 162 -13.11 25.82 -10.12
C ILE A 162 -14.64 25.98 -10.05
N ASN A 163 -15.29 26.07 -11.21
CA ASN A 163 -16.75 25.92 -11.30
C ASN A 163 -17.15 24.63 -12.04
N ASP A 164 -16.18 23.89 -12.61
CA ASP A 164 -16.44 22.66 -13.38
C ASP A 164 -16.00 21.36 -12.67
N LEU A 165 -15.50 21.43 -11.43
CA LEU A 165 -15.28 20.24 -10.61
C LEU A 165 -16.39 20.14 -9.58
N ASP A 166 -17.49 19.52 -10.01
CA ASP A 166 -18.64 19.19 -9.16
C ASP A 166 -18.23 18.10 -8.16
N HIS A 167 -17.55 18.53 -7.09
CA HIS A 167 -17.44 17.73 -5.89
C HIS A 167 -18.78 17.79 -5.17
N THR A 168 -19.70 16.91 -5.54
CA THR A 168 -20.96 16.73 -4.83
C THR A 168 -20.65 16.24 -3.41
N LYS A 169 -20.51 17.18 -2.47
CA LYS A 169 -20.53 16.87 -1.04
C LYS A 169 -21.94 16.40 -0.72
N ILE A 170 -22.13 15.08 -0.68
CA ILE A 170 -23.38 14.49 -0.20
C ILE A 170 -23.50 14.83 1.29
N LYS A 171 -24.30 15.84 1.59
CA LYS A 171 -24.61 16.27 2.95
C LYS A 171 -25.96 15.68 3.32
N TRP A 172 -26.01 14.95 4.42
CA TRP A 172 -27.27 14.41 4.95
C TRP A 172 -28.34 15.51 5.06
N ASN A 173 -29.50 15.27 4.44
CA ASN A 173 -30.66 16.15 4.53
C ASN A 173 -31.74 15.49 5.38
N PRO A 174 -32.02 16.00 6.60
CA PRO A 174 -32.99 15.40 7.50
C PRO A 174 -34.43 15.41 6.97
N VAL A 175 -34.74 16.26 5.99
CA VAL A 175 -36.07 16.32 5.37
C VAL A 175 -36.39 15.02 4.62
N HIS A 176 -35.37 14.33 4.11
CA HIS A 176 -35.56 13.08 3.35
C HIS A 176 -35.35 11.82 4.19
N ALA A 177 -35.23 11.95 5.53
CA ALA A 177 -34.98 10.83 6.43
C ALA A 177 -36.04 9.72 6.32
N ASN A 178 -37.33 10.10 6.26
CA ASN A 178 -38.43 9.14 6.15
C ASN A 178 -38.40 8.38 4.82
N GLN A 179 -38.02 9.06 3.74
CA GLN A 179 -37.93 8.45 2.41
C GLN A 179 -36.73 7.50 2.33
N PHE A 180 -35.61 7.87 2.96
CA PHE A 180 -34.45 6.97 3.10
C PHE A 180 -34.82 5.73 3.92
N GLN A 181 -35.50 5.91 5.05
CA GLN A 181 -35.97 4.81 5.90
C GLN A 181 -36.93 3.89 5.14
N GLN A 182 -37.83 4.43 4.32
CA GLN A 182 -38.78 3.64 3.54
C GLN A 182 -38.08 2.83 2.43
N VAL A 183 -37.09 3.42 1.74
CA VAL A 183 -36.29 2.71 0.74
C VAL A 183 -35.45 1.62 1.38
N LEU A 184 -34.80 1.90 2.52
CA LEU A 184 -34.04 0.91 3.27
C LEU A 184 -34.95 -0.24 3.73
N SER A 185 -36.13 0.09 4.27
CA SER A 185 -37.09 -0.91 4.76
C SER A 185 -37.59 -1.83 3.65
N ASN A 186 -37.81 -1.29 2.45
CA ASN A 186 -38.23 -2.08 1.29
C ASN A 186 -37.12 -3.03 0.78
N ARG A 187 -35.86 -2.76 1.13
CA ARG A 187 -34.69 -3.57 0.76
C ARG A 187 -34.19 -4.47 1.89
N LEU A 188 -34.77 -4.39 3.09
CA LEU A 188 -34.38 -5.24 4.21
C LEU A 188 -34.53 -6.73 3.89
N GLY A 189 -35.57 -7.13 3.15
CA GLY A 189 -35.74 -8.54 2.76
C GLY A 189 -34.64 -9.06 1.80
N GLU A 190 -34.11 -8.20 0.93
CA GLU A 190 -32.97 -8.54 0.06
C GLU A 190 -31.68 -8.67 0.88
N ILE A 191 -31.51 -7.82 1.89
CA ILE A 191 -30.37 -7.83 2.80
C ILE A 191 -30.42 -9.04 3.75
N ASP A 192 -31.59 -9.35 4.32
CA ASP A 192 -31.80 -10.48 5.21
C ASP A 192 -31.58 -11.81 4.48
N SER A 193 -32.08 -11.94 3.24
CA SER A 193 -31.81 -13.13 2.42
C SER A 193 -30.33 -13.30 2.10
N ALA A 194 -29.63 -12.20 1.81
CA ALA A 194 -28.19 -12.23 1.58
C ALA A 194 -27.38 -12.58 2.84
N LEU A 195 -27.86 -12.20 4.02
CA LEU A 195 -27.26 -12.57 5.31
C LEU A 195 -27.52 -14.04 5.67
N ASP A 196 -28.71 -14.56 5.38
CA ASP A 196 -29.05 -15.97 5.57
C ASP A 196 -28.25 -16.91 4.63
N ASP A 197 -27.96 -16.46 3.40
CA ASP A 197 -27.10 -17.16 2.45
C ASP A 197 -25.62 -17.19 2.87
N LEU A 198 -25.19 -16.22 3.70
CA LEU A 198 -23.85 -16.20 4.30
C LEU A 198 -23.76 -17.11 5.54
N ASP A 199 -24.81 -17.19 6.35
CA ASP A 199 -24.81 -18.00 7.58
C ASP A 199 -24.94 -19.52 7.29
N SER A 200 -25.52 -19.86 6.13
CA SER A 200 -25.67 -21.24 5.66
C SER A 200 -24.45 -21.81 4.91
N ASN A 201 -23.48 -20.96 4.51
CA ASN A 201 -22.26 -21.38 3.81
C ASN A 201 -21.02 -21.23 4.71
N GLN A 202 -20.51 -22.34 5.27
CA GLN A 202 -19.26 -22.32 6.06
C GLN A 202 -17.98 -21.98 5.26
N ASN A 203 -18.09 -21.70 3.96
CA ASN A 203 -17.00 -21.17 3.14
C ASN A 203 -17.54 -20.05 2.25
N ILE A 204 -17.57 -18.84 2.78
CA ILE A 204 -17.91 -17.63 2.02
C ILE A 204 -16.81 -17.40 0.97
N THR A 205 -17.20 -17.35 -0.30
CA THR A 205 -16.28 -17.05 -1.41
C THR A 205 -16.23 -15.55 -1.67
N THR A 206 -15.09 -15.02 -2.12
CA THR A 206 -14.87 -13.59 -2.44
C THR A 206 -15.86 -13.02 -3.47
N GLU A 207 -16.51 -13.87 -4.27
CA GLU A 207 -17.56 -13.43 -5.20
C GLU A 207 -18.87 -13.09 -4.49
N GLN A 208 -19.22 -13.80 -3.41
CA GLN A 208 -20.46 -13.56 -2.65
C GLN A 208 -20.40 -12.24 -1.86
N ASP A 209 -19.23 -11.87 -1.31
CA ASP A 209 -19.01 -10.58 -0.65
C ASP A 209 -19.10 -9.38 -1.62
N ARG A 210 -18.62 -9.57 -2.86
CA ARG A 210 -18.68 -8.53 -3.91
C ARG A 210 -20.13 -8.24 -4.30
N ASP A 211 -20.96 -9.26 -4.46
CA ASP A 211 -22.36 -9.12 -4.85
C ASP A 211 -23.20 -8.38 -3.79
N ILE A 212 -22.91 -8.58 -2.50
CA ILE A 212 -23.56 -7.85 -1.40
C ILE A 212 -23.15 -6.38 -1.39
N THR A 213 -21.84 -6.12 -1.57
CA THR A 213 -21.31 -4.76 -1.62
C THR A 213 -21.85 -3.99 -2.82
N GLU A 214 -21.92 -4.63 -4.00
CA GLU A 214 -22.52 -4.05 -5.20
C GLU A 214 -24.04 -3.85 -5.05
N SER A 215 -24.74 -4.72 -4.33
CA SER A 215 -26.17 -4.56 -4.02
C SER A 215 -26.44 -3.38 -3.07
N ALA A 216 -25.58 -3.16 -2.08
CA ALA A 216 -25.65 -2.01 -1.19
C ALA A 216 -25.28 -0.69 -1.90
N VAL A 217 -24.25 -0.72 -2.76
CA VAL A 217 -23.81 0.44 -3.54
C VAL A 217 -24.83 0.80 -4.62
N SER A 218 -25.44 -0.19 -5.30
CA SER A 218 -26.51 0.03 -6.29
C SER A 218 -27.77 0.61 -5.64
N ALA A 219 -28.10 0.21 -4.41
CA ALA A 219 -29.17 0.83 -3.62
C ALA A 219 -28.90 2.33 -3.37
N SER A 220 -27.65 2.69 -3.13
CA SER A 220 -27.22 4.07 -2.86
C SER A 220 -27.13 4.94 -4.13
N THR A 221 -26.74 4.36 -5.27
CA THR A 221 -26.60 5.06 -6.56
C THR A 221 -27.92 5.19 -7.31
N SER A 222 -28.84 4.24 -7.16
CA SER A 222 -30.25 4.41 -7.57
C SER A 222 -30.91 5.65 -6.96
N TRP A 223 -30.42 6.09 -5.79
CA TRP A 223 -30.87 7.30 -5.11
C TRP A 223 -30.32 8.57 -5.78
N SER A 224 -29.07 8.57 -6.25
CA SER A 224 -28.47 9.71 -6.96
C SER A 224 -28.99 9.89 -8.38
N GLU A 225 -29.31 8.80 -9.09
CA GLU A 225 -29.79 8.86 -10.48
C GLU A 225 -31.20 9.46 -10.62
N LYS A 226 -32.04 9.40 -9.58
CA LYS A 226 -33.37 10.04 -9.60
C LYS A 226 -33.32 11.56 -9.49
N GLU A 227 -32.20 12.15 -9.06
CA GLU A 227 -31.97 13.61 -9.09
C GLU A 227 -31.19 14.07 -10.34
N GLN A 228 -30.44 13.19 -11.02
CA GLN A 228 -29.63 13.53 -12.20
C GLN A 228 -30.36 13.37 -13.55
N LYS A 229 -31.51 14.02 -13.72
CA LYS A 229 -32.11 14.20 -15.06
C LYS A 229 -31.51 15.35 -15.88
N PHE A 230 -30.37 15.91 -15.49
CA PHE A 230 -29.61 16.87 -16.30
C PHE A 230 -28.13 16.47 -16.40
N ASN A 231 -27.71 16.24 -17.64
CA ASN A 231 -26.35 16.13 -18.20
C ASN A 231 -25.50 14.88 -17.84
N LYS A 232 -25.42 13.97 -18.83
CA LYS A 232 -24.48 12.84 -18.92
C LYS A 232 -23.10 13.30 -19.43
N ILE A 233 -22.01 13.07 -18.68
CA ILE A 233 -20.60 12.97 -19.15
C ILE A 233 -19.84 12.02 -18.18
N PRO A 234 -18.89 11.16 -18.64
CA PRO A 234 -18.45 9.97 -17.89
C PRO A 234 -17.51 10.23 -16.72
N PHE A 235 -17.55 9.30 -15.76
CA PHE A 235 -16.92 9.36 -14.45
C PHE A 235 -15.47 8.84 -14.48
N THR A 236 -14.51 9.64 -14.00
CA THR A 236 -13.18 9.18 -13.58
C THR A 236 -12.92 9.68 -12.16
N LEU A 237 -12.77 8.75 -11.21
CA LEU A 237 -12.52 9.06 -9.81
C LEU A 237 -11.03 9.34 -9.57
N SER A 238 -10.69 10.60 -9.29
CA SER A 238 -9.44 10.96 -8.61
C SER A 238 -9.78 11.53 -7.23
N HIS A 239 -9.41 10.81 -6.17
CA HIS A 239 -9.54 11.30 -4.81
C HIS A 239 -8.39 12.28 -4.49
N SER A 240 -8.73 13.48 -4.04
CA SER A 240 -7.76 14.42 -3.46
C SER A 240 -8.22 14.92 -2.08
N ARG A 241 -7.23 14.95 -1.17
CA ARG A 241 -7.11 15.69 0.10
C ARG A 241 -7.90 15.21 1.33
N PHE A 242 -7.24 14.40 2.14
CA PHE A 242 -6.66 14.76 3.45
C PHE A 242 -5.30 14.02 3.48
N LEU A 243 -4.13 14.64 3.68
CA LEU A 243 -3.57 14.98 4.98
C LEU A 243 -2.28 15.79 4.75
N SER A 244 -2.11 16.91 5.44
CA SER A 244 -0.78 17.28 5.90
C SER A 244 -0.48 16.35 7.08
N SER A 245 0.24 15.26 6.84
CA SER A 245 0.64 14.35 7.90
C SER A 245 2.15 14.15 7.84
N SER A 246 2.84 14.76 8.80
CA SER A 246 3.97 14.09 9.42
C SER A 246 3.46 12.73 9.89
N CYS A 247 3.81 11.64 9.20
CA CYS A 247 3.55 10.31 9.71
C CYS A 247 4.50 10.07 10.88
N VAL A 248 3.99 10.30 12.08
CA VAL A 248 4.57 9.78 13.32
C VAL A 248 3.88 8.45 13.57
N SER A 249 4.54 7.33 13.26
CA SER A 249 4.12 6.04 13.80
C SER A 249 4.52 5.98 15.28
N LEU A 250 3.56 5.56 16.10
CA LEU A 250 3.72 5.21 17.52
C LEU A 250 4.28 3.80 17.64
#